data_AF-A0A947QPW6-F1
#
_entry.id   AF-A0A947QPW6-F1
#
_cell.length_a   1.000
_cell.length_b   1.000
_cell.length_c   1.000
_cell.angle_alpha   90.00
_cell.angle_beta   90.00
_cell.angle_gamma   90.00
#
_symmetry.space_group_name_H-M   'P 1'
#
loop_
_entity.id
_entity.type
_entity.pdbx_description
1 polymer ?
#
loop_
_entity_poly.entity_id
_entity_poly.type
_entity_poly.pdbx_seq_one_letter_code
_entity_poly.pdbx_strand_id
1 'polypeptide(L)'
;VSYLYITHDLATTRQVCDKIAIMYLGKFVEEAETEELLKNPLHPYTQALVLAVPIPDPTARKSKVTISGEIPSPIDLPSGCRFHPRCPYAKEICRKEEPNLVEVGDNHRVACHLKASAPR
;
A
#
# COMPACT_ATOMS: atom_id res chain seq x y z
N VAL A 1 7.55 -21.86 15.29
CA VAL A 1 6.19 -21.97 14.70
C VAL A 1 5.90 -20.66 14.00
N SER A 2 5.32 -20.67 12.81
CA SER A 2 5.00 -19.47 12.04
C SER A 2 3.50 -19.45 11.73
N TYR A 3 2.90 -18.25 11.74
CA TYR A 3 1.47 -18.05 11.51
C TYR A 3 1.28 -17.12 10.30
N LEU A 4 0.26 -17.41 9.49
CA LEU A 4 -0.20 -16.53 8.42
C LEU A 4 -1.60 -16.03 8.78
N TYR A 5 -1.76 -14.72 8.89
CA TYR A 5 -3.02 -14.06 9.19
C TYR A 5 -3.46 -13.20 8.01
N ILE A 6 -4.67 -13.42 7.51
CA ILE A 6 -5.24 -12.69 6.37
C ILE A 6 -6.47 -11.93 6.84
N THR A 7 -6.45 -10.62 6.66
CA THR A 7 -7.55 -9.71 7.05
C THR A 7 -7.62 -8.52 6.10
N HIS A 8 -8.77 -7.86 6.07
CA HIS A 8 -8.96 -6.56 5.41
C HIS A 8 -8.88 -5.39 6.41
N ASP A 9 -8.86 -5.67 7.71
CA ASP A 9 -8.82 -4.67 8.76
C ASP A 9 -7.40 -4.49 9.29
N LEU A 10 -6.76 -3.39 8.86
CA LEU A 10 -5.41 -3.03 9.26
C LEU A 10 -5.30 -2.76 10.78
N ALA A 11 -6.38 -2.39 11.47
CA ALA A 11 -6.34 -2.13 12.91
C ALA A 11 -5.99 -3.38 13.73
N THR A 12 -6.46 -4.55 13.29
CA THR A 12 -6.19 -5.84 13.95
C THR A 12 -4.77 -6.34 13.71
N THR A 13 -4.17 -6.03 12.55
CA THR A 13 -2.85 -6.54 12.16
C THR A 13 -1.75 -6.12 13.13
N ARG A 14 -1.86 -4.92 13.72
CA ARG A 14 -0.90 -4.40 14.69
C ARG A 14 -0.73 -5.28 15.92
N GLN A 15 -1.78 -5.98 16.34
CA GLN A 15 -1.79 -6.76 17.57
C GLN A 15 -1.30 -8.20 17.38
N VAL A 16 -1.25 -8.67 16.13
CA VAL A 16 -1.11 -10.10 15.80
C VAL A 16 0.13 -10.38 14.95
N CYS A 17 0.55 -9.44 14.10
CA CYS A 17 1.56 -9.67 13.09
C CYS A 17 2.86 -8.93 13.40
N ASP A 18 4.00 -9.61 13.25
CA ASP A 18 5.32 -8.97 13.24
C ASP A 18 5.55 -8.21 11.91
N LYS A 19 5.11 -8.80 10.81
CA LYS A 19 5.28 -8.31 9.44
C LYS A 19 3.96 -8.25 8.69
N ILE A 20 3.76 -7.21 7.88
CA ILE A 20 2.55 -7.03 7.05
C ILE A 20 2.94 -6.99 5.58
N ALA A 21 2.17 -7.67 4.74
CA ALA A 21 2.20 -7.54 3.29
C ALA A 21 0.82 -7.10 2.78
N ILE A 22 0.78 -5.97 2.07
CA ILE A 22 -0.44 -5.41 1.50
C ILE A 22 -0.56 -5.86 0.05
N MET A 23 -1.77 -6.31 -0.31
CA MET A 23 -2.11 -6.71 -1.67
C MET A 23 -3.14 -5.77 -2.28
N TYR A 24 -3.04 -5.53 -3.58
CA TYR A 24 -4.06 -4.87 -4.37
C TYR A 24 -4.31 -5.65 -5.66
N LEU A 25 -5.57 -6.05 -5.88
CA LEU A 25 -6.00 -6.86 -7.02
C LEU A 25 -5.03 -8.02 -7.31
N GLY A 26 -4.64 -8.80 -6.30
CA GLY A 26 -3.78 -9.99 -6.50
C GLY A 26 -2.28 -9.73 -6.66
N LYS A 27 -1.79 -8.52 -6.39
CA LYS A 27 -0.34 -8.20 -6.39
C LYS A 27 0.09 -7.63 -5.05
N PHE A 28 1.25 -8.06 -4.55
CA PHE A 28 1.89 -7.40 -3.41
C PHE A 28 2.35 -6.01 -3.81
N VAL A 29 1.85 -5.01 -3.10
CA VAL A 29 2.19 -3.60 -3.37
C VAL A 29 3.15 -3.03 -2.36
N GLU A 30 3.17 -3.59 -1.14
CA GLU A 30 4.03 -3.13 -0.07
C GLU A 30 4.18 -4.21 1.00
N GLU A 31 5.37 -4.31 1.59
CA GLU A 31 5.70 -5.28 2.62
C GLU A 31 6.74 -4.67 3.57
N ALA A 32 6.49 -4.68 4.89
CA ALA A 32 7.46 -4.23 5.89
C ALA A 32 7.11 -4.80 7.28
N GLU A 33 7.99 -4.58 8.26
CA GLU A 33 7.65 -4.75 9.68
C GLU A 33 6.41 -3.91 10.02
N THR A 34 5.55 -4.44 10.89
CA THR A 34 4.24 -3.87 11.20
C THR A 34 4.32 -2.41 11.64
N GLU A 35 5.25 -2.08 12.53
CA GLU A 35 5.42 -0.70 13.01
C GLU A 35 5.93 0.25 11.93
N GLU A 36 6.82 -0.22 11.05
CA GLU A 36 7.38 0.58 9.96
C GLU A 36 6.31 0.86 8.89
N LEU A 37 5.55 -0.17 8.49
CA LEU A 37 4.48 -0.03 7.49
C LEU A 37 3.38 0.93 7.95
N LEU A 38 3.04 0.91 9.25
CA LEU A 38 2.01 1.80 9.81
C LEU A 38 2.50 3.24 9.99
N LYS A 39 3.79 3.46 10.24
CA LYS A 39 4.36 4.80 10.44
C LYS A 39 4.79 5.47 9.14
N ASN A 40 5.41 4.71 8.24
CA ASN A 40 6.03 5.19 7.00
C ASN A 40 5.47 4.48 5.75
N PRO A 41 4.15 4.43 5.53
CA PRO A 41 3.60 3.77 4.34
C PRO A 41 4.07 4.48 3.07
N LEU A 42 4.58 3.71 2.11
CA LEU A 42 5.21 4.21 0.88
C LEU A 42 4.31 4.13 -0.33
N HIS A 43 3.55 3.05 -0.49
CA HIS A 43 2.64 2.90 -1.61
C HIS A 43 1.40 3.78 -1.39
N PRO A 44 0.95 4.57 -2.39
CA PRO A 44 -0.20 5.47 -2.22
C PRO A 44 -1.49 4.76 -1.77
N TYR A 45 -1.66 3.49 -2.14
CA TYR A 45 -2.73 2.63 -1.63
C TYR A 45 -2.60 2.38 -0.12
N THR A 46 -1.44 1.94 0.36
CA THR A 46 -1.18 1.69 1.79
C THR A 46 -1.33 2.96 2.62
N GLN A 47 -0.85 4.10 2.11
CA GLN A 47 -1.05 5.40 2.76
C GLN A 47 -2.53 5.69 3.02
N ALA A 48 -3.38 5.44 2.02
CA ALA A 48 -4.81 5.64 2.16
C ALA A 48 -5.45 4.63 3.13
N LEU A 49 -5.00 3.37 3.14
CA LEU A 49 -5.46 2.37 4.11
C LEU A 49 -5.13 2.78 5.56
N VAL A 50 -3.88 3.18 5.82
CA VAL A 50 -3.43 3.64 7.14
C VAL A 50 -4.24 4.87 7.59
N LEU A 51 -4.48 5.83 6.69
CA LEU A 51 -5.29 7.01 7.00
C LEU A 51 -6.76 6.68 7.24
N ALA A 52 -7.28 5.59 6.68
CA ALA A 52 -8.66 5.15 6.93
C ALA A 52 -8.85 4.60 8.35
N VAL A 53 -7.79 4.06 8.99
CA VAL A 53 -7.87 3.46 10.34
C VAL A 53 -8.37 4.48 11.38
N PRO A 54 -9.50 4.25 12.07
CA PRO A 54 -10.08 5.19 13.03
C PRO A 54 -9.10 5.60 14.13
N ILE A 55 -9.07 6.89 14.47
CA ILE A 55 -8.33 7.38 15.64
C ILE A 55 -9.34 7.45 16.80
N PRO A 56 -9.07 6.83 17.96
CA PRO A 56 -9.99 6.84 19.09
C PRO A 56 -10.26 8.24 19.68
N ASP A 57 -9.35 9.20 19.46
CA ASP A 57 -9.47 10.57 19.94
C ASP A 57 -10.42 11.40 19.03
N PRO A 58 -11.56 11.91 19.56
CA PRO A 58 -12.52 12.70 18.80
C PRO A 58 -12.00 14.07 18.35
N THR A 59 -10.89 14.55 18.91
CA THR A 59 -10.28 15.85 18.57
C THR A 59 -9.24 15.75 17.45
N ALA A 60 -8.82 14.53 17.10
CA ALA A 60 -7.80 14.30 16.09
C ALA A 60 -8.29 14.66 14.68
N ARG A 61 -7.58 15.56 13.99
CA ARG A 61 -7.82 15.87 12.57
C ARG A 61 -6.99 14.93 11.68
N LYS A 62 -7.64 14.24 10.75
CA LYS A 62 -6.97 13.43 9.72
C LYS A 62 -6.63 14.25 8.47
N SER A 63 -5.45 14.02 7.91
CA SER A 63 -5.17 14.39 6.52
C SER A 63 -5.98 13.47 5.60
N LYS A 64 -6.64 14.05 4.58
CA LYS A 64 -7.37 13.27 3.58
C LYS A 64 -6.42 12.96 2.42
N VAL A 65 -5.99 11.70 2.30
CA VAL A 65 -5.57 11.18 0.99
C VAL A 65 -6.84 10.72 0.30
N THR A 66 -7.31 11.54 -0.64
CA THR A 66 -8.48 11.20 -1.46
C THR A 66 -8.02 10.22 -2.54
N ILE A 67 -8.34 8.94 -2.37
CA ILE A 67 -8.34 8.01 -3.50
C ILE A 67 -9.52 8.37 -4.39
N SER A 68 -9.26 8.72 -5.64
CA SER A 68 -10.30 8.99 -6.64
C SER A 68 -10.63 7.73 -7.44
N GLY A 69 -11.87 7.65 -7.93
CA GLY A 69 -12.30 6.61 -8.88
C GLY A 69 -12.79 5.31 -8.25
N GLU A 70 -13.50 4.53 -9.06
CA GLU A 70 -14.07 3.24 -8.69
C GLU A 70 -13.04 2.11 -8.71
N ILE A 71 -13.33 1.03 -7.98
CA ILE A 71 -12.48 -0.17 -7.97
C ILE A 71 -12.58 -0.84 -9.35
N PRO A 72 -11.47 -1.06 -10.07
CA PRO A 72 -11.50 -1.75 -11.36
C PRO A 72 -12.09 -3.15 -11.23
N SER A 73 -12.77 -3.60 -12.28
CA SER A 73 -13.23 -4.99 -12.38
C SER A 73 -12.02 -5.94 -12.27
N PRO A 74 -12.10 -7.01 -11.46
CA PRO A 74 -11.05 -8.03 -11.42
C PRO A 74 -10.97 -8.86 -12.71
N ILE A 75 -11.95 -8.73 -13.62
CA ILE A 75 -11.94 -9.35 -14.96
C ILE A 75 -11.04 -8.53 -15.89
N ASP A 76 -11.17 -7.19 -15.85
CA ASP A 76 -10.45 -6.26 -16.71
C ASP A 76 -9.38 -5.53 -15.90
N LEU A 77 -8.26 -6.22 -15.68
CA LEU A 77 -7.16 -5.69 -14.91
C LEU A 77 -6.45 -4.53 -15.64
N PRO A 78 -6.19 -3.39 -14.99
CA PRO A 78 -5.42 -2.30 -15.58
C PRO A 78 -4.01 -2.76 -15.96
N SER A 79 -3.51 -2.26 -17.09
CA SER A 79 -2.12 -2.47 -17.51
C SER A 79 -1.12 -1.78 -16.58
N GLY A 80 0.11 -2.30 -16.54
CA GLY A 80 1.17 -1.77 -15.69
C GLY A 80 0.84 -1.88 -14.19
N CYS A 81 0.92 -0.77 -13.46
CA CYS A 81 0.53 -0.70 -12.06
C CYS A 81 -1.01 -0.81 -11.92
N ARG A 82 -1.51 -1.87 -11.29
CA ARG A 82 -2.96 -2.09 -11.10
C ARG A 82 -3.68 -0.97 -10.34
N PHE A 83 -2.95 -0.19 -9.54
CA PHE A 83 -3.50 0.94 -8.79
C PHE A 83 -3.50 2.27 -9.55
N HIS A 84 -2.86 2.35 -10.73
CA HIS A 84 -2.74 3.62 -11.46
C HIS A 84 -4.06 4.36 -11.76
N PRO A 85 -5.22 3.70 -12.00
CA PRO A 85 -6.47 4.41 -12.27
C PRO A 85 -6.99 5.22 -11.08
N ARG A 86 -6.57 4.84 -9.87
CA ARG A 86 -7.00 5.42 -8.59
C ARG A 86 -5.89 6.16 -7.87
N CYS A 87 -4.65 6.04 -8.36
CA CYS A 87 -3.48 6.63 -7.75
C CYS A 87 -3.43 8.15 -8.06
N PRO A 88 -3.42 9.03 -7.06
CA PRO A 88 -3.33 10.49 -7.28
C PRO A 88 -1.96 10.92 -7.85
N TYR A 89 -0.98 10.03 -7.82
CA TYR A 89 0.39 10.28 -8.28
C TYR A 89 0.75 9.45 -9.53
N ALA A 90 -0.24 8.94 -10.26
CA ALA A 90 -0.02 8.13 -11.44
C ALA A 90 0.77 8.90 -12.52
N LYS A 91 1.81 8.25 -13.07
CA LYS A 91 2.60 8.73 -14.20
C LYS A 91 2.36 7.82 -15.41
N GLU A 92 2.80 8.24 -16.59
CA GLU A 92 2.68 7.43 -17.82
C GLU A 92 3.33 6.05 -17.72
N ILE A 93 4.48 5.94 -17.04
CA ILE A 93 5.13 4.63 -16.78
C ILE A 93 4.23 3.68 -15.99
N CYS A 94 3.38 4.20 -15.08
CA CYS A 94 2.46 3.39 -14.29
C CYS A 94 1.37 2.74 -15.14
N ARG A 95 1.06 3.28 -16.32
CA ARG A 95 0.08 2.71 -17.26
C ARG A 95 0.68 1.62 -18.14
N LYS A 96 2.00 1.66 -18.34
CA LYS A 96 2.72 0.83 -19.32
C LYS A 96 3.47 -0.33 -18.66
N GLU A 97 4.04 -0.10 -17.49
CA GLU A 97 4.95 -1.04 -16.84
C GLU A 97 4.49 -1.39 -15.43
N GLU A 98 4.52 -2.69 -15.10
CA GLU A 98 4.23 -3.17 -13.76
C GLU A 98 5.44 -2.89 -12.85
N PRO A 99 5.27 -2.19 -11.71
CA PRO A 99 6.38 -1.93 -10.82
C PRO A 99 6.83 -3.21 -10.12
N ASN A 100 8.14 -3.44 -10.04
CA ASN A 100 8.71 -4.53 -9.28
C ASN A 100 8.64 -4.24 -7.78
N LEU A 101 8.44 -5.28 -6.97
CA LEU A 101 8.52 -5.20 -5.51
C LEU A 101 9.99 -5.11 -5.07
N VAL A 102 10.49 -3.89 -4.91
CA VAL A 102 11.89 -3.59 -4.60
C VAL A 102 12.08 -3.19 -3.14
N GLU A 103 13.23 -3.52 -2.56
CA GLU A 103 13.62 -3.10 -1.22
C GLU A 103 14.14 -1.66 -1.24
N VAL A 104 13.66 -0.83 -0.32
CA VAL A 104 14.03 0.60 -0.22
C VAL A 104 14.78 0.95 1.06
N GLY A 105 15.08 -0.06 1.89
CA GLY A 105 15.73 0.03 3.19
C GLY A 105 14.91 -0.63 4.29
N ASP A 106 15.55 -0.99 5.41
CA ASP A 106 14.90 -1.46 6.65
C ASP A 106 13.93 -2.65 6.46
N ASN A 107 14.26 -3.59 5.56
CA ASN A 107 13.38 -4.70 5.16
C ASN A 107 12.00 -4.24 4.61
N HIS A 108 11.90 -2.99 4.17
CA HIS A 108 10.70 -2.41 3.57
C HIS A 108 10.76 -2.53 2.05
N ARG A 109 9.80 -3.25 1.49
CA ARG A 109 9.66 -3.47 0.05
C ARG A 109 8.40 -2.82 -0.48
N VAL A 110 8.50 -2.20 -1.65
CA VAL A 110 7.38 -1.49 -2.29
C VAL A 110 7.38 -1.69 -3.79
N ALA A 111 6.21 -1.94 -4.37
CA ALA A 111 6.01 -2.00 -5.81
C ALA A 111 5.43 -0.67 -6.31
N CYS A 112 6.28 0.37 -6.38
CA CYS A 112 5.86 1.70 -6.81
C CYS A 112 6.96 2.44 -7.59
N HIS A 113 6.63 2.93 -8.79
CA HIS A 113 7.55 3.72 -9.64
C HIS A 113 8.00 5.05 -9.01
N LEU A 114 7.32 5.55 -7.97
CA LEU A 114 7.74 6.77 -7.25
C LEU A 114 8.91 6.52 -6.29
N LYS A 115 9.07 5.28 -5.81
CA LYS A 115 10.03 4.91 -4.78
C LYS A 115 11.10 3.95 -5.30
N ALA A 116 10.80 3.21 -6.38
CA ALA A 116 11.73 2.30 -7.03
C ALA A 116 12.86 3.01 -7.81
N SER A 117 12.77 4.32 -8.06
CA SER A 117 13.73 5.05 -8.89
C SER A 117 14.82 5.82 -8.13
N ALA A 118 15.05 5.51 -6.84
CA ALA A 118 16.16 6.09 -6.09
C ALA A 118 17.30 5.06 -5.97
N PRO A 119 18.34 5.12 -6.84
CA PRO A 119 19.59 4.44 -6.53
C PRO A 119 20.18 5.11 -5.27
N ARG A 120 20.45 4.31 -4.23
CA ARG A 120 21.38 4.72 -3.16
C ARG A 120 22.80 4.66 -3.70
#